data_AF-A0A839VNM2-F1
#
_entry.id   AF-A0A839VNM2-F1
#
_cell.length_a   1.000
_cell.length_b   1.000
_cell.length_c   1.000
_cell.angle_alpha   90.00
_cell.angle_beta   90.00
_cell.angle_gamma   90.00
#
_symmetry.space_group_name_H-M   'P 1'
#
loop_
_entity.id
_entity.type
_entity.pdbx_description
1 polymer ?
#
loop_
_entity_poly.entity_id
_entity_poly.type
_entity_poly.pdbx_seq_one_letter_code
_entity_poly.pdbx_strand_id
1 'polypeptide(L)'
;MNYLRRLSYFTVHRNARSVVLAAILMVAQLMPASMDEAQAIPSGTFGIEIGSALLCLDQLNSKYFYDYLFLAFGMPYKTDGGAYWFSASRNRQAGTDLWGIQLSDVLVNDSSSPAEFIGAVFNGTPQQLADAIERNTGFHFTSENPNDPYALRQTRTGSVIAFAGTRAKIYCAKSKYLVPSQS
;
A
#
# COMPACT_ATOMS: atom_id res chain seq x y z
N MET A 1 44.92 24.58 -29.17
CA MET A 1 45.16 25.20 -30.49
C MET A 1 44.01 24.79 -31.39
N ASN A 2 42.95 25.61 -31.44
CA ASN A 2 42.63 26.58 -32.51
C ASN A 2 42.00 25.91 -33.74
N TYR A 3 40.67 26.03 -33.90
CA TYR A 3 39.97 26.88 -34.90
C TYR A 3 39.80 26.13 -36.25
N LEU A 4 38.66 26.00 -36.94
CA LEU A 4 37.54 26.91 -37.21
C LEU A 4 36.31 26.16 -37.73
N ARG A 5 35.14 26.75 -37.45
CA ARG A 5 33.83 26.55 -38.07
C ARG A 5 33.85 26.87 -39.58
N ARG A 6 32.99 26.21 -40.36
CA ARG A 6 32.47 26.75 -41.63
C ARG A 6 30.95 26.65 -41.67
N LEU A 7 30.30 27.81 -41.59
CA LEU A 7 28.89 28.05 -41.92
C LEU A 7 28.74 28.02 -43.45
N SER A 8 27.64 27.48 -43.95
CA SER A 8 27.16 27.78 -45.30
C SER A 8 25.63 27.78 -45.29
N TYR A 9 25.12 28.99 -45.51
CA TYR A 9 23.73 29.36 -45.72
C TYR A 9 23.23 28.79 -47.06
N PHE A 10 22.01 28.25 -47.11
CA PHE A 10 21.19 28.14 -48.33
C PHE A 10 19.73 28.35 -47.93
N THR A 11 19.18 29.55 -48.10
CA THR A 11 18.44 30.07 -49.27
C THR A 11 16.93 29.94 -49.05
N VAL A 12 16.33 31.08 -48.70
CA VAL A 12 14.89 31.34 -48.71
C VAL A 12 14.46 31.59 -50.16
N HIS A 13 13.57 30.76 -50.71
CA HIS A 13 12.78 31.12 -51.89
C HIS A 13 11.30 31.18 -51.54
N ARG A 14 10.87 32.44 -51.40
CA ARG A 14 9.50 32.92 -51.35
C ARG A 14 8.98 32.96 -52.79
N ASN A 15 7.90 32.25 -53.11
CA ASN A 15 7.06 32.58 -54.27
C ASN A 15 5.59 32.38 -53.91
N ALA A 16 4.85 33.45 -54.11
CA ALA A 16 3.45 33.63 -53.77
C ALA A 16 2.57 33.51 -55.03
N ARG A 17 1.25 33.41 -54.77
CA ARG A 17 0.10 33.53 -55.71
C ARG A 17 -0.26 32.20 -56.38
N SER A 18 -1.49 31.69 -56.38
CA SER A 18 -2.79 32.34 -56.29
C SER A 18 -3.86 31.44 -55.66
N VAL A 19 -4.83 32.13 -55.08
CA VAL A 19 -6.10 31.71 -54.47
C VAL A 19 -7.02 30.97 -55.47
N VAL A 20 -7.59 29.83 -55.07
CA VAL A 20 -8.98 29.43 -55.40
C VAL A 20 -9.58 28.70 -54.20
N LEU A 21 -10.75 29.18 -53.77
CA LEU A 21 -11.60 28.64 -52.72
C LEU A 21 -12.06 27.20 -53.01
N ALA A 22 -11.99 26.33 -52.02
CA ALA A 22 -12.97 25.25 -51.83
C ALA A 22 -13.08 24.94 -50.33
N ALA A 23 -14.19 25.38 -49.75
CA ALA A 23 -14.59 25.06 -48.39
C ALA A 23 -15.04 23.59 -48.34
N ILE A 24 -14.33 22.76 -47.58
CA ILE A 24 -14.87 21.50 -47.05
C ILE A 24 -14.58 21.50 -45.55
N LEU A 25 -15.65 21.69 -44.79
CA LEU A 25 -15.71 21.37 -43.36
C LEU A 25 -15.50 19.86 -43.19
N MET A 26 -14.37 19.47 -42.61
CA MET A 26 -14.30 18.23 -41.81
C MET A 26 -13.62 18.56 -40.49
N VAL A 27 -14.46 18.61 -39.46
CA VAL A 27 -14.09 18.68 -38.06
C VAL A 27 -13.42 17.36 -37.69
N ALA A 28 -12.10 17.29 -37.77
CA ALA A 28 -11.34 16.21 -37.14
C ALA A 28 -11.31 16.51 -35.64
N GLN A 29 -12.24 15.89 -34.92
CA GLN A 29 -12.34 16.00 -33.47
C GLN A 29 -11.05 15.50 -32.84
N LEU A 30 -10.41 16.41 -32.09
CA LEU A 30 -9.43 16.11 -31.07
C LEU A 30 -10.03 15.05 -30.14
N MET A 31 -9.53 13.82 -30.19
CA MET A 31 -9.65 12.89 -29.08
C MET A 31 -8.48 13.16 -28.14
N PRO A 32 -8.65 13.90 -27.03
CA PRO A 32 -7.73 13.73 -25.92
C PRO A 32 -7.86 12.27 -25.50
N ALA A 33 -6.78 11.51 -25.65
CA ALA A 33 -6.65 10.23 -24.97
C ALA A 33 -6.96 10.48 -23.50
N SER A 34 -8.03 9.88 -22.99
CA SER A 34 -8.28 9.77 -21.57
C SER A 34 -7.07 9.07 -20.98
N MET A 35 -6.15 9.85 -20.43
CA MET A 35 -5.21 9.34 -19.45
C MET A 35 -6.08 8.85 -18.31
N ASP A 36 -6.15 7.54 -18.16
CA ASP A 36 -6.60 6.88 -16.95
C ASP A 36 -5.64 7.35 -15.85
N GLU A 37 -5.96 8.48 -15.21
CA GLU A 37 -5.37 8.85 -13.93
C GLU A 37 -5.87 7.80 -12.94
N ALA A 38 -5.15 6.67 -12.90
CA ALA A 38 -5.20 5.76 -11.78
C ALA A 38 -5.00 6.63 -10.54
N GLN A 39 -6.09 6.89 -9.82
CA GLN A 39 -6.10 7.75 -8.65
C GLN A 39 -5.12 7.14 -7.65
N ALA A 40 -3.90 7.67 -7.62
CA ALA A 40 -2.89 7.24 -6.69
C ALA A 40 -3.46 7.51 -5.29
N ILE A 41 -3.53 6.47 -4.46
CA ILE A 41 -3.84 6.63 -3.05
C ILE A 41 -2.89 7.73 -2.53
N PRO A 42 -3.42 8.85 -1.98
CA PRO A 42 -2.59 9.97 -1.56
C PRO A 42 -1.44 9.46 -0.71
N SER A 43 -0.20 9.82 -1.06
CA SER A 43 1.04 9.23 -0.54
C SER A 43 1.34 9.54 0.94
N GLY A 44 0.32 9.88 1.74
CA GLY A 44 0.38 10.10 3.19
C GLY A 44 -0.65 9.30 4.00
N THR A 45 -1.54 8.52 3.38
CA THR A 45 -2.58 7.77 4.12
C THR A 45 -2.16 6.34 4.48
N PHE A 46 -1.09 5.80 3.88
CA PHE A 46 -0.65 4.41 4.11
C PHE A 46 -0.52 4.07 5.60
N GLY A 47 0.25 4.86 6.34
CA GLY A 47 0.46 4.63 7.76
C GLY A 47 -0.83 4.76 8.59
N ILE A 48 -1.77 5.60 8.16
CA ILE A 48 -3.05 5.83 8.84
C ILE A 48 -3.98 4.63 8.59
N GLU A 49 -4.22 4.27 7.33
CA GLU A 49 -5.14 3.21 6.93
C GLU A 49 -4.66 1.84 7.42
N ILE A 50 -3.40 1.48 7.13
CA ILE A 50 -2.86 0.19 7.52
C ILE A 50 -2.62 0.15 9.03
N GLY A 51 -2.12 1.23 9.63
CA GLY A 51 -1.90 1.29 11.07
C GLY A 51 -3.20 1.13 11.86
N SER A 52 -4.26 1.85 11.48
CA SER A 52 -5.56 1.79 12.17
C SER A 52 -6.22 0.42 12.00
N ALA A 53 -6.14 -0.18 10.82
CA ALA A 53 -6.63 -1.54 10.58
C ALA A 53 -5.89 -2.60 11.41
N LEU A 54 -4.55 -2.50 11.49
CA LEU A 54 -3.71 -3.41 12.29
C LEU A 54 -4.00 -3.29 13.80
N LEU A 55 -4.36 -2.10 14.28
CA LEU A 55 -4.75 -1.85 15.68
C LEU A 55 -6.20 -2.22 15.99
N CYS A 56 -6.92 -2.81 15.04
CA CYS A 56 -8.34 -3.15 15.11
C CYS A 56 -9.28 -1.95 15.34
N LEU A 57 -8.86 -0.74 14.97
CA LEU A 57 -9.67 0.46 15.12
C LEU A 57 -10.73 0.60 14.01
N ASP A 58 -10.47 0.01 12.86
CA ASP A 58 -11.35 0.10 11.70
C ASP A 58 -12.23 -1.14 11.49
N GLN A 59 -13.24 -0.99 10.64
CA GLN A 59 -13.93 -2.14 10.07
C GLN A 59 -12.99 -2.90 9.12
N LEU A 60 -12.98 -4.22 9.23
CA LEU A 60 -12.18 -5.06 8.34
C LEU A 60 -13.02 -5.50 7.14
N ASN A 61 -12.57 -5.13 5.95
CA ASN A 61 -13.09 -5.61 4.67
C ASN A 61 -11.91 -6.04 3.79
N SER A 62 -11.80 -7.35 3.58
CA SER A 62 -10.67 -7.98 2.89
C SER A 62 -10.57 -7.53 1.44
N LYS A 63 -11.70 -7.29 0.77
CA LYS A 63 -11.70 -6.79 -0.60
C LYS A 63 -11.17 -5.35 -0.67
N TYR A 64 -11.62 -4.47 0.22
CA TYR A 64 -11.10 -3.11 0.31
C TYR A 64 -9.58 -3.11 0.54
N PHE A 65 -9.11 -3.85 1.55
CA PHE A 65 -7.67 -3.90 1.85
C PHE A 65 -6.87 -4.60 0.76
N TYR A 66 -7.43 -5.59 0.06
CA TYR A 66 -6.77 -6.16 -1.12
C TYR A 66 -6.57 -5.11 -2.22
N ASP A 67 -7.63 -4.38 -2.59
CA ASP A 67 -7.56 -3.35 -3.63
C ASP A 67 -6.57 -2.23 -3.22
N TYR A 68 -6.60 -1.82 -1.94
CA TYR A 68 -5.67 -0.85 -1.36
C TYR A 68 -4.21 -1.32 -1.47
N LEU A 69 -3.92 -2.54 -1.02
CA LEU A 69 -2.58 -3.12 -1.05
C LEU A 69 -2.11 -3.40 -2.49
N PHE A 70 -3.02 -3.75 -3.39
CA PHE A 70 -2.70 -3.92 -4.81
C PHE A 70 -2.26 -2.58 -5.44
N LEU A 71 -2.97 -1.50 -5.12
CA LEU A 71 -2.57 -0.16 -5.56
C LEU A 71 -1.22 0.24 -4.95
N ALA A 72 -0.99 -0.03 -3.66
CA ALA A 72 0.26 0.33 -2.98
C ALA A 72 1.47 -0.52 -3.42
N PHE A 73 1.34 -1.84 -3.52
CA PHE A 73 2.46 -2.79 -3.69
C PHE A 73 2.46 -3.56 -5.01
N GLY A 74 1.41 -3.47 -5.81
CA GLY A 74 1.20 -4.31 -6.99
C GLY A 74 0.66 -5.70 -6.64
N MET A 75 0.83 -6.69 -7.54
CA MET A 75 0.31 -8.05 -7.33
C MET A 75 0.94 -8.71 -6.08
N PRO A 76 0.19 -9.50 -5.29
CA PRO A 76 0.79 -10.29 -4.21
C PRO A 76 1.87 -11.23 -4.74
N TYR A 77 2.92 -11.51 -3.94
CA TYR A 77 4.02 -12.40 -4.36
C TYR A 77 3.76 -13.86 -3.99
N LYS A 78 2.81 -14.11 -3.08
CA LYS A 78 2.32 -15.45 -2.74
C LYS A 78 0.93 -15.39 -2.13
N THR A 79 0.28 -16.56 -2.11
CA THR A 79 -0.92 -16.83 -1.31
C THR A 79 -0.59 -17.97 -0.36
N ASP A 80 -0.76 -17.75 0.95
CA ASP A 80 -0.32 -18.68 1.98
C ASP A 80 -1.07 -18.39 3.31
N GLY A 81 -1.48 -19.45 4.01
CA GLY A 81 -2.24 -19.33 5.27
C GLY A 81 -3.60 -18.62 5.14
N GLY A 82 -4.27 -18.74 3.99
CA GLY A 82 -5.55 -18.06 3.71
C GLY A 82 -5.40 -16.55 3.49
N ALA A 83 -4.23 -16.10 3.03
CA ALA A 83 -3.93 -14.69 2.82
C ALA A 83 -3.15 -14.45 1.52
N TYR A 84 -3.41 -13.32 0.88
CA TYR A 84 -2.53 -12.72 -0.11
C TYR A 84 -1.41 -11.94 0.58
N TRP A 85 -0.17 -12.14 0.14
CA TRP A 85 1.02 -11.51 0.73
C TRP A 85 1.65 -10.48 -0.21
N PHE A 86 1.89 -9.29 0.31
CA PHE A 86 2.51 -8.16 -0.37
C PHE A 86 3.84 -7.85 0.31
N SER A 87 4.91 -7.75 -0.48
CA SER A 87 6.24 -7.43 0.04
C SER A 87 6.43 -5.91 0.08
N ALA A 88 6.91 -5.40 1.22
CA ALA A 88 7.23 -3.99 1.38
C ALA A 88 8.32 -3.50 0.41
N SER A 89 9.17 -4.40 -0.10
CA SER A 89 10.16 -4.08 -1.13
C SER A 89 9.54 -3.60 -2.45
N ARG A 90 8.26 -3.90 -2.69
CA ARG A 90 7.51 -3.49 -3.88
C ARG A 90 6.57 -2.31 -3.59
N ASN A 91 6.70 -1.67 -2.43
CA ASN A 91 5.89 -0.49 -2.11
C ASN A 91 6.19 0.62 -3.13
N ARG A 92 5.13 1.08 -3.81
CA ARG A 92 5.18 2.21 -4.74
C ARG A 92 4.89 3.54 -4.04
N GLN A 93 4.45 3.49 -2.78
CA GLN A 93 4.23 4.66 -1.94
C GLN A 93 5.51 5.01 -1.15
N ALA A 94 5.61 6.27 -0.74
CA ALA A 94 6.72 6.73 0.09
C ALA A 94 6.63 6.10 1.49
N GLY A 95 7.76 5.60 1.98
CA GLY A 95 7.88 5.03 3.33
C GLY A 95 7.52 3.55 3.40
N THR A 96 8.40 2.77 4.02
CA THR A 96 8.18 1.36 4.33
C THR A 96 8.24 1.12 5.84
N ASP A 97 8.12 2.18 6.64
CA ASP A 97 8.12 2.11 8.11
C ASP A 97 6.71 2.38 8.63
N LEU A 98 6.28 1.64 9.66
CA LEU A 98 5.19 2.04 10.53
C LEU A 98 5.71 2.13 11.96
N TRP A 99 5.34 3.20 12.67
CA TRP A 99 5.74 3.46 14.06
C TRP A 99 7.26 3.46 14.28
N GLY A 100 8.04 3.76 13.24
CA GLY A 100 9.51 3.74 13.28
C GLY A 100 10.13 2.36 13.19
N ILE A 101 9.37 1.32 12.78
CA ILE A 101 9.89 -0.01 12.51
C ILE A 101 9.66 -0.36 11.05
N GLN A 102 10.70 -0.94 10.43
CA GLN A 102 10.69 -1.39 9.06
C GLN A 102 9.67 -2.51 8.83
N LEU A 103 8.67 -2.21 8.01
CA LEU A 103 7.71 -3.17 7.46
C LEU A 103 8.42 -4.07 6.45
N SER A 104 8.11 -5.35 6.47
CA SER A 104 8.64 -6.35 5.53
C SER A 104 7.56 -6.95 4.65
N ASP A 105 6.40 -7.25 5.24
CA ASP A 105 5.26 -7.85 4.54
C ASP A 105 3.95 -7.27 5.07
N VAL A 106 2.95 -7.15 4.20
CA VAL A 106 1.54 -6.97 4.57
C VAL A 106 0.75 -8.13 3.99
N LEU A 107 -0.24 -8.60 4.72
CA LEU A 107 -1.09 -9.72 4.31
C LEU A 107 -2.55 -9.42 4.60
N VAL A 108 -3.43 -9.86 3.70
CA VAL A 108 -4.88 -9.71 3.82
C VAL A 108 -5.54 -11.03 3.44
N ASN A 109 -6.63 -11.37 4.12
CA ASN A 109 -7.43 -12.56 3.85
C ASN A 109 -7.73 -12.73 2.36
N ASP A 110 -7.53 -13.94 1.84
CA ASP A 110 -7.77 -14.30 0.43
C ASP A 110 -9.21 -14.75 0.14
N SER A 111 -10.09 -14.63 1.13
CA SER A 111 -11.48 -15.10 1.21
C SER A 111 -11.68 -16.53 1.66
N SER A 112 -10.63 -17.35 1.79
CA SER A 112 -10.74 -18.74 2.23
C SER A 112 -10.97 -18.89 3.74
N SER A 113 -10.69 -17.86 4.53
CA SER A 113 -10.82 -17.89 6.00
C SER A 113 -12.23 -17.49 6.47
N PRO A 114 -12.75 -18.08 7.57
CA PRO A 114 -13.99 -17.63 8.22
C PRO A 114 -13.86 -16.27 8.94
N ALA A 115 -12.66 -15.67 8.96
CA ALA A 115 -12.43 -14.33 9.50
C ALA A 115 -12.04 -13.34 8.39
N GLU A 116 -12.46 -12.09 8.55
CA GLU A 116 -11.86 -10.93 7.89
C GLU A 116 -10.58 -10.58 8.67
N PHE A 117 -9.44 -10.48 7.99
CA PHE A 117 -8.19 -10.12 8.68
C PHE A 117 -7.22 -9.35 7.79
N ILE A 118 -6.39 -8.56 8.46
CA ILE A 118 -5.20 -7.92 7.92
C ILE A 118 -4.05 -8.13 8.91
N GLY A 119 -2.85 -8.30 8.39
CA GLY A 119 -1.65 -8.43 9.19
C GLY A 119 -0.43 -7.81 8.53
N ALA A 120 0.63 -7.65 9.31
CA ALA A 120 1.89 -7.12 8.87
C ALA A 120 3.04 -7.78 9.61
N VAL A 121 4.18 -7.92 8.93
CA VAL A 121 5.43 -8.44 9.50
C VAL A 121 6.46 -7.33 9.53
N PHE A 122 7.15 -7.21 10.66
CA PHE A 122 8.11 -6.14 10.95
C PHE A 122 9.50 -6.70 11.25
N ASN A 123 10.53 -5.97 10.84
CA ASN A 123 11.92 -6.26 11.17
C ASN A 123 12.25 -5.79 12.59
N GLY A 124 11.72 -6.51 13.58
CA GLY A 124 11.93 -6.30 15.01
C GLY A 124 11.29 -7.41 15.83
N THR A 125 11.55 -7.46 17.13
CA THR A 125 10.91 -8.43 18.02
C THR A 125 9.49 -7.98 18.39
N PRO A 126 8.61 -8.90 18.82
CA PRO A 126 7.29 -8.55 19.35
C PRO A 126 7.30 -7.49 20.45
N GLN A 127 8.32 -7.50 21.31
CA GLN A 127 8.47 -6.46 22.32
C GLN A 127 8.81 -5.11 21.70
N GLN A 128 9.77 -5.05 20.78
CA GLN A 128 10.15 -3.81 20.11
C GLN A 128 8.95 -3.19 19.35
N LEU A 129 8.14 -4.04 18.70
CA LEU A 129 6.93 -3.60 18.01
C LEU A 129 5.87 -3.07 18.98
N ALA A 130 5.59 -3.78 20.07
CA ALA A 130 4.65 -3.33 21.10
C ALA A 130 5.08 -1.97 21.68
N ASP A 131 6.35 -1.83 22.08
CA ASP A 131 6.87 -0.58 22.65
C ASP A 131 6.82 0.58 21.64
N ALA A 132 7.10 0.30 20.35
CA ALA A 132 7.02 1.31 19.30
C ALA A 132 5.59 1.78 19.07
N ILE A 133 4.62 0.86 19.01
CA ILE A 133 3.21 1.21 18.88
C ILE A 133 2.75 2.04 20.08
N GLU A 134 3.09 1.62 21.29
CA GLU A 134 2.74 2.33 22.51
C GLU A 134 3.27 3.76 22.50
N ARG A 135 4.56 3.95 22.18
CA ARG A 135 5.17 5.29 22.10
C ARG A 135 4.51 6.20 21.06
N ASN A 136 4.04 5.65 19.94
CA ASN A 136 3.50 6.44 18.83
C ASN A 136 1.98 6.66 18.92
N THR A 137 1.25 5.78 19.61
CA THR A 137 -0.22 5.75 19.56
C THR A 137 -0.90 5.66 20.93
N GLY A 138 -0.14 5.34 21.99
CA GLY A 138 -0.69 5.04 23.32
C GLY A 138 -1.39 3.68 23.42
N PHE A 139 -1.34 2.83 22.38
CA PHE A 139 -1.90 1.48 22.45
C PHE A 139 -1.00 0.55 23.25
N HIS A 140 -1.56 -0.02 24.31
CA HIS A 140 -0.89 -1.00 25.16
C HIS A 140 -1.23 -2.43 24.75
N PHE A 141 -0.21 -3.26 24.57
CA PHE A 141 -0.34 -4.70 24.34
C PHE A 141 0.04 -5.47 25.61
N THR A 142 -0.85 -6.32 26.09
CA THR A 142 -0.61 -7.17 27.26
C THR A 142 -0.14 -8.55 26.80
N SER A 143 0.96 -9.06 27.35
CA SER A 143 1.40 -10.44 27.11
C SER A 143 0.49 -11.43 27.84
N GLU A 144 0.09 -12.52 27.17
CA GLU A 144 -0.63 -13.63 27.80
C GLU A 144 0.22 -14.34 28.85
N ASN A 145 1.53 -14.39 28.63
CA ASN A 145 2.51 -14.94 29.57
C ASN A 145 3.80 -14.12 29.51
N PRO A 146 4.08 -13.24 30.48
CA PRO A 146 5.30 -12.42 30.50
C PRO A 146 6.61 -13.21 30.56
N ASN A 147 6.58 -14.48 31.00
CA ASN A 147 7.77 -15.32 31.15
C ASN A 147 8.08 -16.16 29.90
N ASP A 148 7.19 -16.18 28.91
CA ASP A 148 7.40 -16.87 27.64
C ASP A 148 7.67 -15.82 26.55
N PRO A 149 8.88 -15.80 25.95
CA PRO A 149 9.16 -14.87 24.87
C PRO A 149 8.16 -15.04 23.73
N TYR A 150 7.71 -16.27 23.42
CA TYR A 150 6.82 -16.57 22.30
C TYR A 150 5.34 -16.28 22.57
N ALA A 151 4.99 -15.84 23.78
CA ALA A 151 3.62 -15.52 24.13
C ALA A 151 3.04 -14.42 23.23
N LEU A 152 1.77 -14.60 22.88
CA LEU A 152 1.00 -13.59 22.18
C LEU A 152 0.85 -12.35 23.07
N ARG A 153 0.83 -11.19 22.43
CA ARG A 153 0.51 -9.92 23.09
C ARG A 153 -0.74 -9.36 22.46
N GLN A 154 -1.70 -8.90 23.25
CA GLN A 154 -3.02 -8.50 22.73
C GLN A 154 -3.48 -7.16 23.30
N THR A 155 -4.22 -6.39 22.50
CA THR A 155 -4.94 -5.20 22.95
C THR A 155 -6.39 -5.56 23.31
N ARG A 156 -7.05 -4.67 24.07
CA ARG A 156 -8.51 -4.77 24.30
C ARG A 156 -9.33 -4.64 23.02
N THR A 157 -8.80 -3.97 21.99
CA THR A 157 -9.46 -3.81 20.69
C THR A 157 -9.35 -5.06 19.81
N GLY A 158 -8.59 -6.08 20.23
CA GLY A 158 -8.45 -7.37 19.53
C GLY A 158 -7.25 -7.45 18.59
N SER A 159 -6.34 -6.47 18.61
CA SER A 159 -5.09 -6.56 17.86
C SER A 159 -4.14 -7.50 18.58
N VAL A 160 -3.42 -8.33 17.82
CA VAL A 160 -2.51 -9.35 18.35
C VAL A 160 -1.13 -9.19 17.73
N ILE A 161 -0.09 -9.20 18.56
CA ILE A 161 1.30 -9.34 18.16
C ILE A 161 1.77 -10.75 18.52
N ALA A 162 2.39 -11.43 17.55
CA ALA A 162 2.94 -12.77 17.65
C ALA A 162 4.39 -12.81 17.14
N PHE A 163 5.12 -13.86 17.54
CA PHE A 163 6.41 -14.19 16.96
C PHE A 163 6.28 -14.68 15.51
N ALA A 164 7.19 -14.25 14.65
CA ALA A 164 7.31 -14.67 13.25
C ALA A 164 8.78 -15.01 12.93
N GLY A 165 9.28 -16.09 13.52
CA GLY A 165 10.71 -16.42 13.50
C GLY A 165 11.50 -15.43 14.38
N THR A 166 12.40 -14.65 13.79
CA THR A 166 13.14 -13.57 14.47
C THR A 166 12.45 -12.20 14.37
N ARG A 167 11.28 -12.16 13.71
CA ARG A 167 10.49 -10.96 13.44
C ARG A 167 9.22 -10.94 14.28
N ALA A 168 8.51 -9.82 14.22
CA ALA A 168 7.19 -9.65 14.81
C ALA A 168 6.13 -9.67 13.72
N LYS A 169 5.00 -10.33 13.99
CA LYS A 169 3.78 -10.21 13.20
C LYS A 169 2.71 -9.56 14.05
N ILE A 170 2.05 -8.54 13.52
CA ILE A 170 0.81 -7.98 14.10
C ILE A 170 -0.35 -8.31 13.18
N TYR A 171 -1.52 -8.58 13.74
CA TYR A 171 -2.73 -8.74 12.95
C TYR A 171 -3.97 -8.29 13.72
N CYS A 172 -4.98 -7.88 12.95
CA CYS A 172 -6.35 -7.77 13.40
C CYS A 172 -7.19 -8.81 12.67
N ALA A 173 -8.03 -9.54 13.40
CA ALA A 173 -8.96 -10.50 12.83
C ALA A 173 -10.35 -10.32 13.44
N LYS A 174 -11.39 -10.30 12.60
CA LYS A 174 -12.80 -10.23 12.99
C LYS A 174 -13.53 -11.40 12.33
N SER A 175 -14.33 -12.14 13.11
CA SER A 175 -15.15 -13.22 12.56
C SER A 175 -16.12 -12.67 11.51
N LYS A 176 -16.28 -13.37 10.38
CA LYS A 176 -17.34 -13.07 9.38
C LYS A 176 -18.73 -13.38 9.94
N TYR A 177 -18.78 -14.25 10.94
CA TYR A 177 -20.01 -14.69 11.58
C TYR A 177 -20.19 -13.97 12.91
N LEU A 178 -21.43 -13.62 13.23
CA LEU A 178 -21.81 -13.25 14.58
C LEU A 178 -21.54 -14.46 15.48
N VAL A 179 -20.58 -14.35 16.39
CA VAL A 179 -20.47 -15.30 17.50
C VAL A 179 -21.71 -15.12 18.37
N PRO A 180 -22.47 -16.19 18.69
CA PRO A 180 -23.55 -16.10 19.66
C PRO A 180 -23.03 -15.49 20.95
N SER A 181 -23.72 -14.50 21.51
CA SER A 181 -23.36 -13.92 22.80
C SER A 181 -23.39 -15.03 23.86
N GLN A 182 -22.23 -15.36 24.44
CA GLN A 182 -22.23 -16.12 25.68
C GLN A 182 -22.51 -15.13 26.81
N SER A 183 -23.79 -15.09 27.20
CA SER A 183 -24.28 -14.43 28.42
C SER A 183 -23.90 -15.22 29.66
#